data_AF-A0A3C2BTX8-F1
#
_entry.id   AF-A0A3C2BTX8-F1
#
_cell.length_a   1.000
_cell.length_b   1.000
_cell.length_c   1.000
_cell.angle_alpha   90.00
_cell.angle_beta   90.00
_cell.angle_gamma   90.00
#
_symmetry.space_group_name_H-M   'P 1'
#
loop_
_entity.id
_entity.type
_entity.pdbx_description
1 polymer ?
#
loop_
_entity_poly.entity_id
_entity_poly.type
_entity_poly.pdbx_seq_one_letter_code
_entity_poly.pdbx_strand_id
1 'polypeptide(L)'
;SGHKLYAPFGSGVLVGRADWLDAGTPHLAGGGAVREAKLDGVSWATGPARHEGGSPNVLGAATLARATQVIASLDQDRWHAHEAAIRSFLVDGLGKIDGVTVHQIFSD
;
A
#
# COMPACT_ATOMS: atom_id res chain seq x y z
N SER A 1 1.70 1.26 2.11
CA SER A 1 0.98 2.23 2.96
C SER A 1 0.77 3.52 2.22
N GLY A 2 -0.40 4.16 2.35
CA GLY A 2 -0.75 5.35 1.57
C GLY A 2 0.10 6.59 1.86
N HIS A 3 0.57 6.77 3.10
CA HIS A 3 1.42 7.91 3.48
C HIS A 3 2.79 7.97 2.79
N LYS A 4 3.22 6.88 2.14
CA LYS A 4 4.43 6.85 1.29
C LYS A 4 4.12 7.14 -0.18
N LEU A 5 2.84 7.28 -0.51
CA LEU A 5 2.30 7.60 -1.82
C LEU A 5 1.50 8.91 -1.74
N TYR A 6 1.94 9.87 -0.93
CA TYR A 6 1.31 11.20 -0.79
C TYR A 6 -0.16 11.20 -0.36
N ALA A 7 -0.66 10.10 0.24
CA ALA A 7 -2.00 10.04 0.81
C ALA A 7 -1.96 10.21 2.35
N PRO A 8 -3.08 10.55 3.02
CA PRO A 8 -3.13 10.68 4.47
C PRO A 8 -2.76 9.38 5.20
N PHE A 9 -2.26 9.54 6.44
CA PHE A 9 -2.10 8.43 7.38
C PHE A 9 -3.43 7.66 7.59
N GLY A 10 -3.33 6.40 7.97
CA GLY A 10 -4.49 5.54 8.17
C GLY A 10 -5.12 4.99 6.87
N SER A 11 -4.42 5.12 5.73
CA SER A 11 -4.79 4.48 4.46
C SER A 11 -3.70 3.50 4.01
N GLY A 12 -4.12 2.40 3.36
CA GLY A 12 -3.24 1.34 2.91
C GLY A 12 -3.93 0.42 1.92
N VAL A 13 -3.18 -0.51 1.34
CA VAL A 13 -3.68 -1.51 0.40
C VAL A 13 -3.05 -2.84 0.76
N LEU A 14 -3.87 -3.90 0.76
CA LEU A 14 -3.42 -5.28 0.67
C LEU A 14 -3.82 -5.80 -0.71
N VAL A 15 -2.85 -6.35 -1.46
CA VAL A 15 -3.10 -6.96 -2.78
C VAL A 15 -2.76 -8.43 -2.68
N GLY A 16 -3.65 -9.28 -3.16
CA GLY A 16 -3.47 -10.72 -3.16
C GLY A 16 -4.34 -11.38 -4.22
N ARG A 17 -4.06 -12.65 -4.52
CA ARG A 17 -4.92 -13.45 -5.40
C ARG A 17 -6.30 -13.60 -4.78
N ALA A 18 -7.34 -13.62 -5.61
CA ALA A 18 -8.73 -13.70 -5.14
C ALA A 18 -8.99 -14.95 -4.28
N ASP A 19 -8.45 -16.10 -4.67
CA ASP A 19 -8.57 -17.36 -3.92
C ASP A 19 -7.86 -17.31 -2.56
N TRP A 20 -6.75 -16.56 -2.43
CA TRP A 20 -6.10 -16.34 -1.14
C TRP A 20 -6.96 -15.46 -0.23
N LEU A 21 -7.58 -14.42 -0.78
CA LEU A 21 -8.49 -13.56 -0.02
C LEU A 21 -9.73 -14.34 0.45
N ASP A 22 -10.26 -15.22 -0.39
CA ASP A 22 -11.43 -16.06 -0.06
C ASP A 22 -11.11 -17.18 0.93
N ALA A 23 -9.90 -17.75 0.87
CA ALA A 23 -9.45 -18.76 1.84
C ALA A 23 -9.06 -18.14 3.19
N GLY A 24 -8.61 -16.88 3.20
CA GLY A 24 -8.13 -16.20 4.39
C GLY A 24 -9.19 -16.06 5.49
N THR A 25 -8.76 -16.16 6.75
CA THR A 25 -9.61 -15.80 7.89
C THR A 25 -9.91 -14.30 7.83
N PRO A 26 -11.19 -13.88 7.96
CA PRO A 26 -11.56 -12.46 8.04
C PRO A 26 -10.70 -11.73 9.07
N HIS A 27 -10.11 -10.60 8.68
CA HIS A 27 -9.25 -9.84 9.58
C HIS A 27 -10.04 -9.17 10.72
N LEU A 28 -11.13 -8.48 10.37
CA LEU A 28 -12.03 -7.82 11.32
C LEU A 28 -13.45 -8.36 11.16
N ALA A 29 -14.03 -8.86 12.25
CA ALA A 29 -15.41 -9.31 12.30
C ALA A 29 -16.35 -8.12 12.53
N GLY A 30 -17.30 -7.89 11.61
CA GLY A 30 -18.29 -6.83 11.74
C GLY A 30 -19.10 -6.62 10.46
N GLY A 31 -20.07 -5.69 10.52
CA GLY A 31 -20.79 -5.24 9.32
C GLY A 31 -19.82 -4.78 8.23
N GLY A 32 -20.12 -5.04 6.96
CA GLY A 32 -19.19 -4.87 5.84
C GLY A 32 -18.47 -6.17 5.47
N ALA A 33 -17.95 -6.90 6.45
CA ALA A 33 -17.29 -8.20 6.24
C ALA A 33 -18.23 -9.40 6.30
N VAL A 34 -19.34 -9.27 7.03
CA VAL A 34 -20.37 -10.31 7.18
C VAL A 34 -21.35 -10.27 6.01
N ARG A 35 -21.65 -11.44 5.43
CA ARG A 35 -22.73 -11.64 4.46
C ARG A 35 -24.06 -11.94 5.16
N GLU A 36 -24.05 -12.85 6.14
CA GLU A 36 -25.23 -13.22 6.93
C GLU A 36 -24.82 -13.55 8.37
N ALA A 37 -25.58 -13.07 9.34
CA ALA A 37 -25.42 -13.40 10.76
C ALA A 37 -26.71 -14.02 11.30
N LYS A 38 -26.58 -15.17 11.97
CA LYS A 38 -27.63 -15.90 12.69
C LYS A 38 -27.20 -16.09 14.14
N LEU A 39 -28.12 -16.53 14.98
CA LEU A 39 -27.81 -16.85 16.38
C LEU A 39 -26.78 -17.97 16.54
N ASP A 40 -26.74 -18.89 15.57
CA ASP A 40 -25.93 -20.12 15.58
C ASP A 40 -24.79 -20.11 14.54
N GLY A 41 -24.61 -19.01 13.79
CA GLY A 41 -23.59 -18.98 12.75
C GLY A 41 -23.43 -17.66 12.03
N VAL A 42 -22.31 -17.55 11.32
CA VAL A 42 -21.96 -16.40 10.48
C VAL A 42 -21.42 -16.89 9.14
N SER A 43 -21.83 -16.23 8.06
CA SER A 43 -21.19 -16.37 6.75
C SER A 43 -20.55 -15.06 6.35
N TRP A 44 -19.38 -15.15 5.73
CA TRP A 44 -18.55 -14.00 5.38
C TRP A 44 -18.75 -13.59 3.92
N ALA A 45 -18.47 -12.33 3.62
CA ALA A 45 -18.31 -11.87 2.25
C ALA A 45 -17.13 -12.60 1.57
N THR A 46 -17.08 -12.51 0.24
CA THR A 46 -15.94 -12.97 -0.57
C THR A 46 -15.06 -11.78 -0.96
N GLY A 47 -13.82 -12.06 -1.37
CA GLY A 47 -12.87 -11.06 -1.83
C GLY A 47 -12.44 -10.06 -0.74
N PRO A 48 -12.07 -8.82 -1.12
CA PRO A 48 -11.56 -7.82 -0.18
C PRO A 48 -12.53 -7.47 0.95
N ALA A 49 -13.84 -7.39 0.65
CA ALA A 49 -14.85 -6.99 1.63
C ALA A 49 -14.86 -7.92 2.86
N ARG A 50 -14.52 -9.20 2.68
CA ARG A 50 -14.34 -10.19 3.75
C ARG A 50 -13.40 -9.71 4.88
N HIS A 51 -12.45 -8.82 4.56
CA HIS A 51 -11.39 -8.38 5.46
C HIS A 51 -11.60 -6.95 5.97
N GLU A 52 -12.65 -6.26 5.52
CA GLU A 52 -12.91 -4.84 5.77
C GLU A 52 -14.14 -4.64 6.67
N GLY A 53 -14.11 -5.26 7.85
CA GLY A 53 -15.17 -5.10 8.85
C GLY A 53 -15.21 -3.68 9.43
N GLY A 54 -16.42 -3.10 9.47
CA GLY A 54 -16.69 -1.76 9.99
C GLY A 54 -16.83 -0.69 8.89
N SER A 55 -17.12 0.54 9.30
CA SER A 55 -17.16 1.67 8.39
C SER A 55 -15.75 1.96 7.85
N PRO A 56 -15.54 1.99 6.52
CA PRO A 56 -14.22 2.19 5.96
C PRO A 56 -13.72 3.64 6.15
N ASN A 57 -12.40 3.82 6.08
CA ASN A 57 -11.79 5.14 5.92
C ASN A 57 -11.99 5.64 4.48
N VAL A 58 -13.21 6.07 4.15
CA VAL A 58 -13.63 6.46 2.79
C VAL A 58 -12.74 7.58 2.23
N LEU A 59 -12.45 8.61 3.04
CA LEU A 59 -11.59 9.71 2.63
C LEU A 59 -10.16 9.24 2.35
N GLY A 60 -9.60 8.40 3.23
CA GLY A 60 -8.28 7.81 3.03
C GLY A 60 -8.20 6.99 1.75
N ALA A 61 -9.22 6.17 1.46
CA ALA A 61 -9.29 5.38 0.23
C ALA A 61 -9.39 6.27 -1.02
N ALA A 62 -10.25 7.29 -1.01
CA ALA A 62 -10.43 8.21 -2.12
C ALA A 62 -9.15 9.03 -2.40
N THR A 63 -8.49 9.54 -1.35
CA THR A 63 -7.23 10.28 -1.52
C THR A 63 -6.10 9.38 -2.00
N LEU A 64 -6.02 8.13 -1.53
CA LEU A 64 -5.05 7.16 -2.02
C LEU A 64 -5.26 6.87 -3.52
N ALA A 65 -6.51 6.66 -3.94
CA ALA A 65 -6.84 6.50 -5.35
C ALA A 65 -6.46 7.73 -6.18
N ARG A 66 -6.67 8.94 -5.66
CA ARG A 66 -6.26 10.15 -6.37
C ARG A 66 -4.74 10.27 -6.47
N ALA A 67 -4.01 9.96 -5.39
CA ALA A 67 -2.55 10.04 -5.39
C ALA A 67 -1.93 9.04 -6.37
N THR A 68 -2.45 7.81 -6.44
CA THR A 68 -1.98 6.82 -7.42
C THR A 68 -2.29 7.24 -8.86
N GLN A 69 -3.46 7.84 -9.13
CA GLN A 69 -3.78 8.39 -10.45
C GLN A 69 -2.82 9.51 -10.87
N VAL A 70 -2.45 10.40 -9.93
CA VAL A 70 -1.49 11.48 -10.20
C VAL A 70 -0.12 10.89 -10.53
N ILE A 71 0.38 9.95 -9.72
CA ILE A 71 1.67 9.28 -9.97
C ILE A 71 1.64 8.55 -11.32
N ALA A 72 0.58 7.80 -11.61
CA ALA A 72 0.42 7.06 -12.87
C ALA A 72 0.28 7.96 -14.11
N SER A 73 -0.02 9.25 -13.93
CA SER A 73 -0.08 10.23 -15.02
C SER A 73 1.28 10.87 -15.34
N LEU A 74 2.28 10.68 -14.49
CA LEU A 74 3.63 11.16 -14.73
C LEU A 74 4.30 10.31 -15.81
N ASP A 75 5.15 10.95 -16.62
CA ASP A 75 6.03 10.25 -17.56
C ASP A 75 7.01 9.37 -16.76
N GLN A 76 6.87 8.06 -16.93
CA GLN A 76 7.57 7.07 -16.12
C GLN A 76 9.09 7.16 -16.25
N ASP A 77 9.58 7.34 -17.48
CA ASP A 77 11.00 7.40 -17.75
C ASP A 77 11.60 8.68 -17.15
N ARG A 78 10.87 9.80 -17.24
CA ARG A 78 11.34 11.08 -16.70
C ARG A 78 11.43 11.09 -15.18
N TRP A 79 10.44 10.58 -14.45
CA TRP A 79 10.50 10.61 -12.98
C TRP A 79 11.49 9.58 -12.44
N HIS A 80 11.60 8.39 -13.05
CA HIS A 80 12.66 7.43 -12.74
C HIS A 80 14.05 8.03 -12.95
N ALA A 81 14.29 8.70 -14.10
CA ALA A 81 15.58 9.34 -14.37
C ALA A 81 15.90 10.45 -13.36
N HIS A 82 14.90 11.23 -12.95
CA HIS A 82 15.05 12.27 -11.94
C HIS A 82 15.44 11.70 -10.57
N GLU A 83 14.73 10.67 -10.10
CA GLU A 83 15.03 10.02 -8.82
C GLU A 83 16.40 9.34 -8.84
N ALA A 84 16.75 8.66 -9.93
CA ALA A 84 18.05 8.04 -10.12
C ALA A 84 19.18 9.09 -10.07
N ALA A 85 19.01 10.24 -10.71
CA ALA A 85 20.01 11.31 -10.70
C ALA A 85 20.25 11.86 -9.28
N ILE A 86 19.18 12.10 -8.50
CA ILE A 86 19.27 12.55 -7.11
C ILE A 86 19.96 11.49 -6.24
N ARG A 87 19.55 10.23 -6.37
CA ARG A 87 20.15 9.12 -5.62
C ARG A 87 21.64 8.99 -5.92
N SER A 88 22.03 8.97 -7.19
CA SER A 88 23.44 8.85 -7.59
C SER A 88 24.27 10.02 -7.05
N PHE A 89 23.77 11.25 -7.17
CA PHE A 89 24.45 12.42 -6.61
C PHE A 89 24.67 12.29 -5.10
N LEU A 90 23.65 11.85 -4.35
CA LEU A 90 23.75 11.64 -2.90
C LEU A 90 24.75 10.54 -2.56
N VAL A 91 24.65 9.38 -3.20
CA VAL A 91 25.52 8.21 -2.92
C VAL A 91 26.98 8.51 -3.27
N ASP A 92 27.23 9.12 -4.44
CA ASP A 92 28.58 9.53 -4.86
C ASP A 92 29.18 10.59 -3.93
N GLY A 93 28.34 11.49 -3.41
CA GLY A 93 28.74 12.49 -2.44
C GLY A 93 29.14 11.85 -1.11
N LEU A 94 28.31 10.95 -0.57
CA LEU A 94 28.59 10.24 0.67
C LEU A 94 29.86 9.39 0.58
N GLY A 95 30.10 8.75 -0.55
CA GLY A 95 31.31 7.93 -0.78
C GLY A 95 32.63 8.71 -0.77
N LYS A 96 32.58 10.05 -0.86
CA LYS A 96 33.77 10.91 -0.80
C LYS A 96 34.09 11.41 0.61
N ILE A 97 33.24 11.11 1.59
CA ILE A 97 33.42 11.56 2.98
C ILE A 97 34.21 10.50 3.75
N ASP A 98 35.37 10.90 4.27
CA ASP A 98 36.21 10.01 5.08
C ASP A 98 35.45 9.50 6.32
N GLY A 99 35.59 8.21 6.62
CA GLY A 99 34.87 7.53 7.70
C GLY A 99 33.38 7.22 7.44
N VAL A 100 32.81 7.59 6.29
CA VAL A 100 31.43 7.22 5.91
C VAL A 100 31.43 5.93 5.09
N THR A 101 30.53 4.99 5.45
CA THR A 101 30.30 3.76 4.70
C THR A 101 28.85 3.71 4.23
N VAL A 102 28.63 3.56 2.93
CA VAL A 102 27.30 3.38 2.35
C VAL A 102 26.95 1.90 2.33
N HIS A 103 25.86 1.52 2.99
CA HIS A 103 25.36 0.15 3.00
C HIS A 103 24.24 -0.02 1.96
N GLN A 104 24.28 -1.12 1.22
CA GLN A 104 23.21 -1.56 0.31
C GLN A 104 22.76 -2.95 0.72
N ILE A 105 21.45 -3.11 0.92
CA ILE A 105 20.82 -4.35 1.38
C ILE A 105 20.33 -5.19 0.18
N PHE A 106 20.08 -4.55 -0.96
CA PHE A 106 19.62 -5.18 -2.19
C PHE A 106 20.50 -4.74 -3.37
N SER A 107 20.65 -5.63 -4.36
CA SER A 107 21.59 -5.49 -5.49
C SER A 107 20.94 -4.94 -6.77
N ASP A 108 19.66 -4.58 -6.69
CA ASP A 108 18.80 -4.11 -7.79
C ASP A 108 18.78 -2.58 -7.94
#